data_AF-A0A2I1CED7-F1
#
_entry.id   AF-A0A2I1CED7-F1
#
_cell.length_a   1.000
_cell.length_b   1.000
_cell.length_c   1.000
_cell.angle_alpha   90.00
_cell.angle_beta   90.00
_cell.angle_gamma   90.00
#
_symmetry.space_group_name_H-M   'P 1'
#
loop_
_entity.id
_entity.type
_entity.pdbx_description
1 polymer ?
#
loop_
_entity_poly.entity_id
_entity_poly.type
_entity_poly.pdbx_seq_one_letter_code
_entity_poly.pdbx_strand_id
1 'polypeptide(L)'
;MVLRKRRRSLRRDRIQVRLSPAGRIPSHGPLRYRHGPTPRQRQSHRRRDSHRYRRVPCPKLGNIYIWLHDGAGPYYFALSAVNTNGPGSVTSVEVQAGGSGPWIALEHDPNYTSSRPQERYGSWVLPQGKGPITAPVAMRLTAPDGKQVVKEGAITSFTPPATAVKGFWYIDLGCSLPRKIGCR
;
A
#
# COMPACT_ATOMS: atom_id res chain seq x y z
N MET A 1 -3.59 -24.41 51.44
CA MET A 1 -2.15 -24.61 51.17
C MET A 1 -1.70 -23.51 50.21
N VAL A 2 -0.87 -22.58 50.69
CA VAL A 2 -0.55 -21.29 50.04
C VAL A 2 0.64 -21.44 49.09
N LEU A 3 0.47 -21.11 47.81
CA LEU A 3 1.54 -21.14 46.81
C LEU A 3 2.37 -19.85 46.87
N ARG A 4 3.53 -19.89 47.56
CA ARG A 4 4.47 -18.76 47.69
C ARG A 4 5.29 -18.56 46.41
N LYS A 5 5.09 -17.42 45.73
CA LYS A 5 5.86 -16.92 44.58
C LYS A 5 7.23 -16.38 45.06
N ARG A 6 8.34 -17.09 44.80
CA ARG A 6 9.71 -16.61 45.13
C ARG A 6 10.18 -15.58 44.09
N ARG A 7 10.41 -14.33 44.52
CA ARG A 7 11.08 -13.27 43.74
C ARG A 7 12.60 -13.55 43.69
N ARG A 8 13.21 -13.58 42.50
CA ARG A 8 14.67 -13.60 42.33
C ARG A 8 15.21 -12.16 42.31
N SER A 9 16.14 -11.89 43.22
CA SER A 9 16.88 -10.65 43.40
C SER A 9 18.08 -10.60 42.45
N LEU A 10 18.15 -9.57 41.60
CA LEU A 10 19.31 -9.25 40.75
C LEU A 10 20.40 -8.57 41.60
N ARG A 11 21.55 -9.26 41.80
CA ARG A 11 22.77 -8.63 42.34
C ARG A 11 23.52 -7.91 41.22
N ARG A 12 23.83 -6.63 41.44
CA ARG A 12 24.74 -5.82 40.62
C ARG A 12 26.17 -6.07 41.10
N ASP A 13 26.99 -6.73 40.29
CA ASP A 13 28.42 -6.84 40.55
C ASP A 13 29.18 -5.64 39.95
N ARG A 14 29.90 -4.97 40.84
CA ARG A 14 30.66 -3.74 40.65
C ARG A 14 32.11 -4.17 40.37
N ILE A 15 32.56 -4.11 39.11
CA ILE A 15 33.96 -4.40 38.78
C ILE A 15 34.80 -3.14 39.02
N GLN A 16 35.66 -3.21 40.04
CA GLN A 16 36.70 -2.23 40.35
C GLN A 16 37.92 -2.49 39.45
N VAL A 17 38.36 -1.48 38.68
CA VAL A 17 39.62 -1.53 37.92
C VAL A 17 40.75 -1.10 38.85
N ARG A 18 41.66 -2.03 39.19
CA ARG A 18 42.94 -1.73 39.84
C ARG A 18 43.91 -1.18 38.80
N LEU A 19 44.46 0.00 39.06
CA LEU A 19 45.64 0.52 38.36
C LEU A 19 46.90 -0.03 39.04
N SER A 20 47.82 -0.59 38.25
CA SER A 20 49.18 -0.96 38.68
C SER A 20 50.21 -0.12 37.92
N PRO A 21 51.40 0.15 38.51
CA PRO A 21 52.18 1.34 38.22
C PRO A 21 53.23 1.16 37.11
N ALA A 22 53.75 2.32 36.70
CA ALA A 22 54.62 2.59 35.58
C ALA A 22 55.92 1.77 35.52
N GLY A 23 56.21 1.24 34.32
CA GLY A 23 57.48 0.61 33.95
C GLY A 23 58.05 1.19 32.66
N ARG A 24 59.05 2.07 32.83
CA ARG A 24 60.23 2.41 32.01
C ARG A 24 60.18 2.29 30.46
N ILE A 25 60.41 3.42 29.79
CA ILE A 25 60.50 3.64 28.33
C ILE A 25 61.88 3.22 27.80
N PRO A 26 61.96 2.42 26.70
CA PRO A 26 63.12 2.39 25.82
C PRO A 26 62.82 3.14 24.52
N SER A 27 63.62 4.18 24.28
CA SER A 27 63.67 5.02 23.10
C SER A 27 64.45 4.35 21.97
N HIS A 28 63.83 4.01 20.82
CA HIS A 28 64.54 3.83 19.54
C HIS A 28 63.59 3.96 18.31
N GLY A 29 63.87 4.94 17.43
CA GLY A 29 63.58 4.90 15.99
C GLY A 29 62.28 5.57 15.48
N PRO A 30 62.34 6.41 14.42
CA PRO A 30 61.13 6.94 13.79
C PRO A 30 60.48 5.87 12.91
N LEU A 31 59.33 5.34 13.35
CA LEU A 31 58.51 4.44 12.54
C LEU A 31 57.77 5.24 11.45
N ARG A 32 58.20 5.02 10.21
CA ARG A 32 57.52 5.44 8.99
C ARG A 32 56.03 5.05 9.05
N TYR A 33 55.14 6.03 8.94
CA TYR A 33 53.71 5.82 8.75
C TYR A 33 53.48 5.10 7.40
N ARG A 34 53.30 3.79 7.44
CA ARG A 34 52.73 3.04 6.30
C ARG A 34 51.21 3.21 6.37
N HIS A 35 50.63 3.83 5.34
CA HIS A 35 49.19 3.81 5.12
C HIS A 35 48.73 2.35 5.01
N GLY A 36 48.13 1.84 6.10
CA GLY A 36 47.44 0.55 6.08
C GLY A 36 46.19 0.64 5.20
N PRO A 37 45.78 -0.46 4.56
CA PRO A 37 44.58 -0.47 3.75
C PRO A 37 43.35 -0.17 4.62
N THR A 38 42.49 0.70 4.11
CA THR A 38 41.22 1.11 4.69
C THR A 38 40.41 -0.11 5.14
N PRO A 39 39.73 -0.10 6.31
CA PRO A 39 38.88 -1.21 6.72
C PRO A 39 37.81 -1.46 5.66
N ARG A 40 37.97 -2.59 4.97
CA ARG A 40 37.03 -3.13 3.98
C ARG A 40 35.65 -3.13 4.64
N GLN A 41 34.72 -2.32 4.11
CA GLN A 41 33.31 -2.34 4.49
C GLN A 41 32.88 -3.81 4.60
N ARG A 42 32.55 -4.25 5.81
CA ARG A 42 31.79 -5.49 6.02
C ARG A 42 30.48 -5.29 5.25
N GLN A 43 30.43 -5.76 4.02
CA GLN A 43 29.19 -5.98 3.32
C GLN A 43 28.35 -6.86 4.25
N SER A 44 27.31 -6.28 4.84
CA SER A 44 26.34 -7.05 5.59
C SER A 44 25.83 -8.11 4.62
N HIS A 45 26.13 -9.38 4.88
CA HIS A 45 25.54 -10.49 4.16
C HIS A 45 24.03 -10.49 4.46
N ARG A 46 23.26 -9.64 3.77
CA ARG A 46 21.83 -9.82 3.63
C ARG A 46 21.68 -11.10 2.84
N ARG A 47 21.40 -12.20 3.54
CA ARG A 47 20.97 -13.44 2.89
C ARG A 47 19.74 -13.08 2.07
N ARG A 48 19.89 -13.06 0.73
CA ARG A 48 18.73 -13.05 -0.16
C ARG A 48 18.15 -14.45 -0.10
N ASP A 49 17.36 -14.70 0.94
CA ASP A 49 16.57 -15.92 1.00
C ASP A 49 15.61 -15.89 -0.20
N SER A 50 15.72 -16.89 -1.07
CA SER A 50 14.95 -16.98 -2.30
C SER A 50 13.50 -17.34 -1.99
N HIS A 51 12.69 -16.32 -1.77
CA HIS A 51 11.26 -16.48 -1.56
C HIS A 51 10.57 -16.71 -2.91
N ARG A 52 9.76 -17.77 -3.01
CA ARG A 52 8.87 -18.01 -4.15
C ARG A 52 7.47 -17.52 -3.80
N TYR A 53 6.92 -16.67 -4.65
CA TYR A 53 5.55 -16.17 -4.50
C TYR A 53 4.74 -16.53 -5.74
N ARG A 54 3.45 -16.81 -5.55
CA ARG A 54 2.46 -16.94 -6.62
C ARG A 54 1.23 -16.12 -6.29
N ARG A 55 0.51 -15.64 -7.31
CA ARG A 55 -0.82 -15.05 -7.10
C ARG A 55 -1.76 -16.12 -6.54
N VAL A 56 -2.55 -15.75 -5.54
CA VAL A 56 -3.63 -16.56 -4.99
C VAL A 56 -4.92 -15.75 -5.04
N PRO A 57 -6.09 -16.39 -5.25
CA PRO A 57 -7.36 -15.69 -5.14
C PRO A 57 -7.52 -15.05 -3.75
N CYS A 58 -8.05 -13.83 -3.71
CA CYS A 58 -8.32 -13.13 -2.47
C CYS A 58 -9.48 -13.83 -1.72
N PRO A 59 -9.32 -14.22 -0.43
CA PRO A 59 -10.36 -14.91 0.33
C PRO A 59 -11.40 -13.97 0.96
N LYS A 60 -11.36 -12.66 0.67
CA LYS A 60 -12.24 -11.68 1.29
C LYS A 60 -13.63 -11.71 0.66
N LEU A 61 -14.64 -12.06 1.46
CA LEU A 61 -16.04 -11.98 1.08
C LEU A 61 -16.57 -10.54 1.14
N GLY A 62 -17.56 -10.23 0.31
CA GLY A 62 -18.26 -8.95 0.32
C GLY A 62 -18.31 -8.28 -1.06
N ASN A 63 -18.88 -7.07 -1.08
CA ASN A 63 -19.00 -6.25 -2.27
C ASN A 63 -17.68 -5.52 -2.56
N ILE A 64 -17.52 -5.12 -3.82
CA ILE A 64 -16.52 -4.18 -4.26
C ILE A 64 -16.95 -2.79 -3.77
N TYR A 65 -16.02 -2.08 -3.15
CA TYR A 65 -16.22 -0.68 -2.80
C TYR A 65 -15.35 0.19 -3.69
N ILE A 66 -15.88 1.36 -4.06
CA ILE A 66 -15.10 2.41 -4.69
C ILE A 66 -14.76 3.44 -3.62
N TRP A 67 -13.47 3.61 -3.36
CA TRP A 67 -12.98 4.76 -2.63
C TRP A 67 -12.87 5.92 -3.60
N LEU A 68 -13.76 6.93 -3.47
CA LEU A 68 -13.64 8.17 -4.22
C LEU A 68 -12.75 9.13 -3.44
N HIS A 69 -11.67 9.60 -4.07
CA HIS A 69 -10.69 10.47 -3.42
C HIS A 69 -11.22 11.89 -3.21
N ASP A 70 -10.66 12.58 -2.22
CA ASP A 70 -10.98 13.97 -1.93
C ASP A 70 -10.71 14.87 -3.15
N GLY A 71 -11.55 15.90 -3.33
CA GLY A 71 -11.45 16.81 -4.49
C GLY A 71 -12.08 16.25 -5.77
N ALA A 72 -12.78 15.12 -5.70
CA ALA A 72 -13.59 14.61 -6.81
C ALA A 72 -14.70 15.59 -7.20
N GLY A 73 -14.89 15.75 -8.50
CA GLY A 73 -15.92 16.60 -9.09
C GLY A 73 -16.12 16.29 -10.59
N PRO A 74 -16.97 17.05 -11.28
CA PRO A 74 -17.33 16.76 -12.67
C PRO A 74 -16.15 16.81 -13.65
N TYR A 75 -15.13 17.63 -13.39
CA TYR A 75 -13.99 17.81 -14.31
C TYR A 75 -12.78 16.95 -13.96
N TYR A 76 -12.74 16.40 -12.76
CA TYR A 76 -11.63 15.61 -12.26
C TYR A 76 -12.09 14.77 -11.09
N PHE A 77 -11.74 13.49 -11.10
CA PHE A 77 -11.77 12.66 -9.91
C PHE A 77 -10.73 11.56 -10.03
N ALA A 78 -10.27 11.10 -8.88
CA ALA A 78 -9.50 9.88 -8.74
C ALA A 78 -10.30 8.90 -7.88
N LEU A 79 -10.18 7.61 -8.14
CA LEU A 79 -10.82 6.57 -7.35
C LEU A 79 -10.01 5.30 -7.25
N SER A 80 -10.24 4.50 -6.22
CA SER A 80 -9.66 3.17 -6.07
C SER A 80 -10.74 2.10 -5.91
N ALA A 81 -10.64 1.00 -6.67
CA ALA A 81 -11.48 -0.17 -6.46
C ALA A 81 -10.89 -1.08 -5.38
N VAL A 82 -11.62 -1.27 -4.27
CA VAL A 82 -11.20 -2.09 -3.13
C VAL A 82 -12.13 -3.27 -2.91
N ASN A 83 -11.65 -4.27 -2.17
CA ASN A 83 -12.37 -5.51 -1.88
C ASN A 83 -12.80 -6.29 -3.14
N THR A 84 -11.91 -6.34 -4.14
CA THR A 84 -12.10 -7.09 -5.39
C THR A 84 -11.87 -8.59 -5.15
N ASN A 85 -12.79 -9.22 -4.40
CA ASN A 85 -12.81 -10.66 -4.09
C ASN A 85 -12.47 -11.52 -5.33
N GLY A 86 -11.80 -12.66 -5.14
CA GLY A 86 -11.36 -13.52 -6.24
C GLY A 86 -10.09 -12.99 -6.92
N PRO A 87 -10.16 -12.36 -8.11
CA PRO A 87 -9.00 -11.81 -8.83
C PRO A 87 -8.09 -10.87 -8.03
N GLY A 88 -8.59 -10.22 -6.98
CA GLY A 88 -7.79 -9.35 -6.09
C GLY A 88 -7.21 -8.10 -6.76
N SER A 89 -7.56 -7.85 -8.02
CA SER A 89 -7.06 -6.74 -8.83
C SER A 89 -8.04 -6.43 -9.96
N VAL A 90 -7.98 -5.18 -10.44
CA VAL A 90 -8.73 -4.65 -11.57
C VAL A 90 -7.71 -4.14 -12.59
N THR A 91 -7.93 -4.43 -13.87
CA THR A 91 -7.04 -4.08 -14.99
C THR A 91 -7.56 -2.93 -15.84
N SER A 92 -8.85 -2.61 -15.77
CA SER A 92 -9.40 -1.39 -16.34
C SER A 92 -10.61 -0.91 -15.57
N VAL A 93 -10.77 0.41 -15.49
CA VAL A 93 -11.97 1.08 -15.00
C VAL A 93 -12.47 2.01 -16.08
N GLU A 94 -13.75 1.88 -16.41
CA GLU A 94 -14.42 2.74 -17.38
C GLU A 94 -15.64 3.37 -16.73
N VAL A 95 -15.96 4.60 -17.12
CA VAL A 95 -17.08 5.37 -16.59
C VAL A 95 -17.97 5.90 -17.72
N GLN A 96 -19.24 6.15 -17.42
CA GLN A 96 -20.20 6.72 -18.35
C GLN A 96 -20.93 7.87 -17.66
N ALA A 97 -20.86 9.06 -18.25
CA ALA A 97 -21.55 10.25 -17.75
C ALA A 97 -23.07 10.10 -17.91
N GLY A 98 -23.84 10.58 -16.93
CA GLY A 98 -25.31 10.55 -16.92
C GLY A 98 -25.95 9.16 -16.96
N GLY A 99 -25.17 8.08 -16.82
CA GLY A 99 -25.63 6.70 -16.95
C GLY A 99 -25.94 6.27 -18.38
N SER A 100 -25.70 7.12 -19.38
CA SER A 100 -25.94 6.85 -20.79
C SER A 100 -24.97 7.63 -21.67
N GLY A 101 -24.25 6.98 -22.59
CA GLY A 101 -23.21 7.61 -23.40
C GLY A 101 -22.02 6.69 -23.72
N PRO A 102 -20.94 7.22 -24.29
CA PRO A 102 -19.73 6.44 -24.52
C PRO A 102 -19.03 6.09 -23.21
N TRP A 103 -18.42 4.90 -23.15
CA TRP A 103 -17.53 4.52 -22.07
C TRP A 103 -16.23 5.30 -22.16
N ILE A 104 -15.85 5.96 -21.07
CA ILE A 104 -14.62 6.72 -20.93
C ILE A 104 -13.68 5.88 -20.07
N ALA A 105 -12.55 5.45 -20.63
CA ALA A 105 -11.54 4.75 -19.87
C ALA A 105 -10.83 5.72 -18.91
N LEU A 106 -10.75 5.33 -17.64
CA LEU A 106 -9.89 5.99 -16.67
C LEU A 106 -8.45 5.54 -16.87
N GLU A 107 -7.52 6.43 -16.57
CA GLU A 107 -6.09 6.14 -16.64
C GLU A 107 -5.56 5.78 -15.25
N HIS A 108 -4.56 4.90 -15.22
CA HIS A 108 -3.81 4.70 -13.98
C HIS A 108 -3.13 6.01 -13.60
N ASP A 109 -3.27 6.40 -12.32
CA ASP A 109 -2.67 7.64 -11.83
C ASP A 109 -1.15 7.67 -12.12
N PRO A 110 -0.68 8.63 -12.94
CA PRO A 110 0.72 8.67 -13.40
C PRO A 110 1.71 9.00 -12.27
N ASN A 111 1.23 9.54 -11.15
CA ASN A 111 2.09 9.83 -9.99
C ASN A 111 2.57 8.57 -9.28
N TYR A 112 1.98 7.40 -9.56
CA TYR A 112 2.40 6.12 -9.00
C TYR A 112 3.37 5.40 -9.96
N THR A 113 4.67 5.57 -9.71
CA THR A 113 5.71 4.93 -10.53
C THR A 113 5.83 3.43 -10.24
N SER A 114 6.25 2.67 -11.26
CA SER A 114 6.49 1.21 -11.19
C SER A 114 7.52 0.79 -10.13
N SER A 115 8.30 1.73 -9.62
CA SER A 115 9.34 1.52 -8.60
C SER A 115 8.80 1.30 -7.18
N ARG A 116 7.52 1.62 -6.90
CA ARG A 116 6.90 1.49 -5.56
C ARG A 116 5.60 0.66 -5.61
N PRO A 117 5.69 -0.67 -5.79
CA PRO A 117 4.52 -1.52 -6.01
C PRO A 117 3.52 -1.56 -4.85
N GLN A 118 3.97 -1.32 -3.61
CA GLN A 118 3.12 -1.34 -2.41
C GLN A 118 2.23 -0.08 -2.32
N GLU A 119 2.63 1.03 -2.96
CA GLU A 119 1.88 2.29 -2.99
C GLU A 119 0.79 2.28 -4.08
N ARG A 120 0.73 1.24 -4.92
CA ARG A 120 -0.31 0.97 -5.93
C ARG A 120 -1.67 0.65 -5.29
N TYR A 121 -2.20 1.51 -4.44
CA TYR A 121 -3.65 1.58 -4.37
C TYR A 121 -4.09 1.89 -5.80
N GLY A 122 -4.81 0.94 -6.42
CA GLY A 122 -5.18 1.00 -7.83
C GLY A 122 -6.07 2.21 -8.09
N SER A 123 -5.42 3.37 -8.16
CA SER A 123 -6.00 4.68 -8.34
C SER A 123 -6.15 4.93 -9.82
N TRP A 124 -7.37 5.26 -10.21
CA TRP A 124 -7.81 5.50 -11.56
C TRP A 124 -8.32 6.93 -11.63
N VAL A 125 -7.83 7.67 -12.61
CA VAL A 125 -8.04 9.11 -12.74
C VAL A 125 -8.78 9.38 -14.04
N LEU A 126 -9.71 10.33 -14.00
CA LEU A 126 -10.34 10.86 -15.21
C LEU A 126 -9.27 11.57 -16.07
N PRO A 127 -9.06 11.15 -17.34
CA PRO A 127 -8.10 11.82 -18.20
C PRO A 127 -8.47 13.29 -18.44
N GLN A 128 -7.45 14.13 -18.63
CA GLN A 128 -7.68 15.55 -18.90
C GLN A 128 -8.53 15.75 -20.17
N GLY A 129 -9.43 16.73 -20.15
CA GLY A 129 -10.30 17.06 -21.27
C GLY A 129 -11.46 16.08 -21.50
N LYS A 130 -11.69 15.11 -20.61
CA LYS A 130 -12.83 14.18 -20.67
C LYS A 130 -14.04 14.61 -19.83
N GLY A 131 -13.89 15.65 -19.02
CA GLY A 131 -15.00 16.27 -18.30
C GLY A 131 -15.79 17.25 -19.17
N PRO A 132 -16.99 17.66 -18.72
CA PRO A 132 -17.61 17.31 -17.45
C PRO A 132 -18.27 15.93 -17.46
N ILE A 133 -18.07 15.17 -16.37
CA ILE A 133 -18.79 13.94 -16.06
C ILE A 133 -20.01 14.29 -15.21
N THR A 134 -21.20 14.18 -15.79
CA THR A 134 -22.46 14.40 -15.09
C THR A 134 -22.85 13.16 -14.29
N ALA A 135 -23.35 13.37 -13.06
CA ALA A 135 -23.98 12.30 -12.29
C ALA A 135 -25.41 12.03 -12.82
N PRO A 136 -25.94 10.80 -12.73
CA PRO A 136 -25.30 9.60 -12.17
C PRO A 136 -24.20 9.05 -13.08
N VAL A 137 -23.12 8.52 -12.51
CA VAL A 137 -22.02 7.92 -13.27
C VAL A 137 -22.14 6.41 -13.21
N ALA A 138 -22.27 5.75 -14.37
CA ALA A 138 -22.15 4.29 -14.44
C ALA A 138 -20.67 3.88 -14.51
N MET A 139 -20.34 2.70 -13.97
CA MET A 139 -18.96 2.22 -13.89
C MET A 139 -18.86 0.77 -14.36
N ARG A 140 -17.79 0.48 -15.12
CA ARG A 140 -17.41 -0.87 -15.53
C ARG A 140 -16.01 -1.17 -15.05
N LEU A 141 -15.86 -2.28 -14.33
CA LEU A 141 -14.60 -2.80 -13.81
C LEU A 141 -14.26 -4.10 -14.54
N THR A 142 -13.03 -4.21 -15.06
CA THR A 142 -12.53 -5.44 -15.69
C THR A 142 -11.45 -6.08 -14.84
N ALA A 143 -11.59 -7.38 -14.57
CA ALA A 143 -10.61 -8.19 -13.86
C ALA A 143 -9.56 -8.78 -14.83
N PRO A 144 -8.38 -9.23 -14.34
CA PRO A 144 -7.35 -9.85 -15.17
C PRO A 144 -7.80 -11.11 -15.94
N ASP A 145 -8.85 -11.79 -15.48
CA ASP A 145 -9.45 -12.95 -16.15
C ASP A 145 -10.48 -12.54 -17.22
N GLY A 146 -10.58 -11.25 -17.53
CA GLY A 146 -11.51 -10.68 -18.52
C GLY A 146 -12.94 -10.50 -17.99
N LYS A 147 -13.26 -10.95 -16.78
CA LYS A 147 -14.61 -10.78 -16.22
C LYS A 147 -14.89 -9.31 -15.92
N GLN A 148 -16.11 -8.91 -16.21
CA GLN A 148 -16.57 -7.54 -16.02
C GLN A 148 -17.72 -7.46 -15.03
N VAL A 149 -17.68 -6.41 -14.21
CA VAL A 149 -18.78 -5.95 -13.36
C VAL A 149 -19.17 -4.57 -13.86
N VAL A 150 -20.47 -4.38 -14.09
CA VAL A 150 -21.05 -3.09 -14.46
C VAL A 150 -21.99 -2.68 -13.34
N LYS A 151 -21.92 -1.43 -12.93
CA LYS A 151 -22.84 -0.81 -11.98
C LYS A 151 -23.37 0.48 -12.57
N GLU A 152 -24.66 0.51 -12.84
CA GLU A 152 -25.35 1.74 -13.20
C GLU A 152 -25.47 2.64 -11.95
N GLY A 153 -25.29 3.96 -12.14
CA GLY A 153 -25.39 4.93 -11.06
C GLY A 153 -24.45 4.68 -9.87
N ALA A 154 -23.23 4.18 -10.12
CA ALA A 154 -22.20 3.99 -9.10
C ALA A 154 -21.91 5.29 -8.33
N ILE A 155 -21.76 6.42 -9.03
CA ILE A 155 -21.57 7.73 -8.38
C ILE A 155 -22.82 8.57 -8.61
N THR A 156 -23.60 8.79 -7.55
CA THR A 156 -24.84 9.62 -7.60
C THR A 156 -24.58 11.08 -7.24
N SER A 157 -23.48 11.37 -6.56
CA SER A 157 -23.02 12.70 -6.16
C SER A 157 -21.49 12.69 -6.13
N PHE A 158 -20.86 13.84 -6.31
CA PHE A 158 -19.43 14.03 -6.02
C PHE A 158 -19.19 14.64 -4.63
N THR A 159 -20.26 14.96 -3.91
CA THR A 159 -20.18 15.47 -2.55
C THR A 159 -20.32 14.31 -1.57
N PRO A 160 -19.31 14.05 -0.72
CA PRO A 160 -19.40 13.02 0.30
C PRO A 160 -20.50 13.38 1.32
N PRO A 161 -21.24 12.39 1.85
CA PRO A 161 -22.23 12.63 2.89
C PRO A 161 -21.56 13.08 4.20
N ALA A 162 -22.27 13.84 5.04
CA ALA A 162 -21.73 14.33 6.32
C ALA A 162 -21.30 13.21 7.29
N THR A 163 -21.80 11.99 7.09
CA THR A 163 -21.45 10.79 7.85
C THR A 163 -20.18 10.10 7.34
N ALA A 164 -19.64 10.49 6.18
CA ALA A 164 -18.41 9.92 5.66
C ALA A 164 -17.22 10.39 6.49
N VAL A 165 -16.30 9.46 6.75
CA VAL A 165 -15.01 9.79 7.35
C VAL A 165 -14.22 10.63 6.34
N LYS A 166 -13.70 11.78 6.77
CA LYS A 166 -12.90 12.68 5.93
C LYS A 166 -11.73 11.93 5.27
N GLY A 167 -11.60 12.04 3.95
CA GLY A 167 -10.58 11.32 3.17
C GLY A 167 -10.94 9.88 2.80
N PHE A 168 -12.00 9.31 3.38
CA PHE A 168 -12.35 7.89 3.25
C PHE A 168 -13.82 7.72 2.87
N TRP A 169 -14.20 8.29 1.74
CA TRP A 169 -15.52 8.07 1.19
C TRP A 169 -15.58 6.81 0.33
N TYR A 170 -16.20 5.78 0.89
CA TYR A 170 -16.46 4.51 0.20
C TYR A 170 -17.89 4.46 -0.34
N ILE A 171 -18.01 4.10 -1.60
CA ILE A 171 -19.26 3.84 -2.31
C ILE A 171 -19.38 2.33 -2.47
N ASP A 172 -20.47 1.75 -1.98
CA ASP A 172 -20.76 0.34 -2.19
C ASP A 172 -21.35 0.11 -3.59
N LEU A 173 -20.72 -0.74 -4.40
CA LEU A 173 -21.27 -1.10 -5.71
C LEU A 173 -22.42 -2.11 -5.61
N GLY A 174 -22.60 -2.78 -4.47
CA GLY A 174 -23.57 -3.87 -4.33
C GLY A 174 -23.20 -5.12 -5.16
N CYS A 175 -21.97 -5.16 -5.67
CA CYS A 175 -21.49 -6.14 -6.65
C CYS A 175 -20.22 -6.83 -6.14
N SER A 176 -20.00 -8.10 -6.49
CA SER A 176 -18.75 -8.81 -6.19
C SER A 176 -18.18 -9.53 -7.42
N LEU A 177 -16.87 -9.78 -7.43
CA LEU A 177 -16.26 -10.73 -8.37
C LEU A 177 -16.11 -12.07 -7.64
N PRO A 178 -16.35 -13.25 -8.26
CA PRO A 178 -16.77 -13.50 -9.65
C PRO A 178 -18.30 -13.54 -9.86
N ARG A 179 -19.11 -13.27 -8.82
CA ARG A 179 -20.57 -13.40 -8.87
C ARG A 179 -21.23 -12.04 -9.16
N LYS A 180 -21.84 -11.89 -10.34
CA LYS A 180 -22.70 -10.73 -10.74
C LYS A 180 -23.97 -10.54 -9.87
N ILE A 181 -24.02 -11.09 -8.66
CA ILE A 181 -25.14 -10.94 -7.75
C ILE A 181 -25.16 -9.46 -7.30
N GLY A 182 -26.30 -8.79 -7.49
CA GLY A 182 -26.52 -7.39 -7.09
C GLY A 182 -26.11 -6.32 -8.12
N CYS A 183 -25.59 -6.72 -9.27
CA CYS A 183 -25.32 -5.82 -10.39
C CYS A 183 -26.55 -5.72 -11.29
N ARG A 184 -27.42 -4.74 -11.01
CA ARG A 184 -28.24 -4.11 -12.04
C ARG A 184 -27.57 -2.79 -12.37
#